data_AF-A0A351G630-F1
#
_entry.id   AF-A0A351G630-F1
#
_cell.length_a   1.000
_cell.length_b   1.000
_cell.length_c   1.000
_cell.angle_alpha   90.00
_cell.angle_beta   90.00
_cell.angle_gamma   90.00
#
_symmetry.space_group_name_H-M   'P 1'
#
loop_
_entity.id
_entity.type
_entity.pdbx_description
1 polymer ?
#
loop_
_entity_poly.entity_id
_entity_poly.type
_entity_poly.pdbx_seq_one_letter_code
_entity_poly.pdbx_strand_id
1 'polypeptide(L)'
;MTQRKITDDLDVLMAVLPDEIAQAVKKQNNSADLLEVILDLGRVPTARLVSGEVVLVDSEVTHEEINYVVEGLGDFDADNRAGLERTLHRISAIRNRRG
;
A
#
# COMPACT_ATOMS: atom_id res chain seq x y z
N MET A 1 -10.53 20.54 -9.79
CA MET A 1 -10.19 20.57 -8.35
C MET A 1 -9.77 19.17 -7.85
N THR A 2 -9.07 18.38 -8.66
CA THR A 2 -8.93 16.91 -8.46
C THR A 2 -7.50 16.46 -8.25
N GLN A 3 -6.51 17.26 -8.67
CA GLN A 3 -5.10 16.87 -8.68
C GLN A 3 -4.44 16.91 -7.30
N ARG A 4 -4.78 17.91 -6.45
CA ARG A 4 -4.21 18.03 -5.09
C ARG A 4 -4.56 16.85 -4.17
N LYS A 5 -5.80 16.36 -4.24
CA LYS A 5 -6.26 15.23 -3.41
C LYS A 5 -5.53 13.92 -3.72
N ILE A 6 -5.23 13.67 -5.00
CA ILE A 6 -4.52 12.46 -5.42
C ILE A 6 -3.08 12.45 -4.89
N THR A 7 -2.42 13.62 -4.86
CA THR A 7 -1.06 13.75 -4.33
C THR A 7 -1.01 13.55 -2.81
N ASP A 8 -1.93 14.18 -2.07
CA ASP A 8 -1.97 14.07 -0.60
C ASP A 8 -2.18 12.61 -0.14
N ASP A 9 -3.04 11.85 -0.83
CA ASP A 9 -3.35 10.47 -0.48
C ASP A 9 -2.18 9.50 -0.76
N LEU A 10 -1.40 9.78 -1.82
CA LEU A 10 -0.21 9.01 -2.14
C LEU A 10 0.89 9.24 -1.10
N ASP A 11 1.07 10.47 -0.62
CA ASP A 11 2.07 10.79 0.40
C ASP A 11 1.81 10.04 1.71
N VAL A 12 0.53 9.87 2.09
CA VAL A 12 0.16 9.11 3.28
C VAL A 12 0.38 7.60 3.07
N LEU A 13 0.07 7.06 1.88
CA LEU A 13 0.44 5.67 1.55
C LEU A 13 1.95 5.44 1.62
N MET A 14 2.74 6.38 1.10
CA MET A 14 4.21 6.29 1.15
C MET A 14 4.77 6.37 2.57
N ALA A 15 4.05 7.00 3.50
CA ALA A 15 4.47 7.12 4.90
C ALA A 15 4.28 5.84 5.72
N VAL A 16 3.37 4.93 5.30
CA VAL A 16 3.07 3.68 6.01
C VAL A 16 3.75 2.46 5.40
N LEU A 17 4.37 2.59 4.23
CA LEU A 17 5.13 1.52 3.59
C LEU A 17 6.57 1.45 4.12
N PRO A 18 7.21 0.27 4.13
CA PRO A 18 8.64 0.16 4.36
C PRO A 18 9.41 1.02 3.34
N ASP A 19 10.50 1.65 3.79
CA ASP A 19 11.27 2.62 3.01
C ASP A 19 11.65 2.10 1.61
N GLU A 20 12.11 0.85 1.53
CA GLU A 20 12.54 0.26 0.26
C GLU A 20 11.38 0.15 -0.74
N ILE A 21 10.22 -0.29 -0.28
CA ILE A 21 9.01 -0.43 -1.08
C ILE A 21 8.48 0.95 -1.49
N ALA A 22 8.45 1.91 -0.56
CA ALA A 22 8.02 3.28 -0.84
C ALA A 22 8.90 3.94 -1.92
N GLN A 23 10.22 3.74 -1.86
CA GLN A 23 11.15 4.24 -2.87
C GLN A 23 10.97 3.55 -4.23
N ALA A 24 10.72 2.24 -4.24
CA ALA A 24 10.42 1.51 -5.47
C ALA A 24 9.14 2.02 -6.15
N VAL A 25 8.08 2.27 -5.36
CA VAL A 25 6.84 2.85 -5.88
C VAL A 25 7.11 4.25 -6.46
N LYS A 26 7.85 5.11 -5.76
CA LYS A 26 8.21 6.45 -6.25
C LYS A 26 9.01 6.42 -7.56
N LYS A 27 9.88 5.42 -7.75
CA LYS A 27 10.67 5.27 -8.99
C LYS A 27 9.83 4.81 -10.18
N GLN A 28 8.85 3.93 -9.94
CA GLN A 28 7.98 3.41 -10.98
C GLN A 28 6.87 4.40 -11.38
N ASN A 29 6.52 5.32 -10.48
CA ASN A 29 5.29 6.08 -10.59
C ASN A 29 5.55 7.56 -10.91
N ASN A 30 5.11 7.99 -12.10
CA ASN A 30 4.53 9.33 -12.23
C ASN A 30 3.14 9.22 -11.59
N SER A 31 2.97 9.63 -10.33
CA SER A 31 1.85 9.43 -9.38
C SER A 31 0.39 9.22 -9.88
N ALA A 32 0.07 9.49 -11.14
CA ALA A 32 -1.25 9.37 -11.75
C ALA A 32 -1.67 7.94 -12.15
N ASP A 33 -0.74 6.99 -12.30
CA ASP A 33 -1.06 5.67 -12.89
C ASP A 33 -1.13 4.52 -11.89
N LEU A 34 -0.83 4.74 -10.61
CA LEU A 34 -0.88 3.72 -9.56
C LEU A 34 -2.31 3.43 -9.11
N LEU A 35 -2.68 2.15 -9.17
CA LEU A 35 -3.97 1.64 -8.72
C LEU A 35 -3.87 1.06 -7.30
N GLU A 36 -2.89 0.21 -7.03
CA GLU A 36 -2.69 -0.41 -5.71
C GLU A 36 -1.25 -0.93 -5.51
N VAL A 37 -0.87 -1.07 -4.24
CA VAL A 37 0.37 -1.75 -3.81
C VAL A 37 -0.04 -3.03 -3.07
N ILE A 38 0.48 -4.16 -3.52
CA ILE A 38 0.15 -5.50 -3.03
C ILE A 38 1.33 -6.02 -2.22
N LEU A 39 1.08 -6.32 -0.95
CA LEU A 39 2.03 -6.90 -0.01
C LEU A 39 1.48 -8.22 0.54
N ASP A 40 1.90 -9.31 -0.09
CA ASP A 40 1.52 -10.66 0.32
C ASP A 40 2.71 -11.35 0.98
N LEU A 41 2.50 -11.88 2.19
CA LEU A 41 3.53 -12.60 2.93
C LEU A 41 4.13 -13.74 2.09
N GLY A 42 5.46 -13.78 1.97
CA GLY A 42 6.19 -14.79 1.20
C GLY A 42 6.08 -14.59 -0.32
N ARG A 43 5.66 -13.41 -0.77
CA ARG A 43 5.68 -13.00 -2.19
C ARG A 43 6.43 -11.70 -2.35
N VAL A 44 6.92 -11.45 -3.56
CA VAL A 44 7.53 -10.16 -3.87
C VAL A 44 6.48 -9.03 -3.88
N PRO A 45 6.79 -7.86 -3.32
CA PRO A 45 5.88 -6.72 -3.33
C PRO A 45 5.65 -6.24 -4.76
N THR A 46 4.40 -5.95 -5.10
CA THR A 46 4.00 -5.62 -6.47
C THR A 46 3.16 -4.35 -6.49
N ALA A 47 3.38 -3.47 -7.47
CA ALA A 47 2.48 -2.36 -7.76
C ALA A 47 1.65 -2.68 -8.99
N ARG A 48 0.35 -2.44 -8.90
CA ARG A 48 -0.56 -2.48 -10.04
C ARG A 48 -0.75 -1.06 -10.56
N LEU A 49 -0.38 -0.86 -11.82
CA LEU A 49 -0.53 0.37 -12.58
C LEU A 49 -1.64 0.19 -13.62
N VAL A 50 -2.13 1.29 -14.20
CA VAL A 50 -3.06 1.24 -15.35
C VAL A 50 -2.47 0.43 -16.52
N SER A 51 -1.15 0.50 -16.71
CA SER A 51 -0.43 -0.20 -17.78
C SER A 51 -0.14 -1.68 -17.50
N GLY A 52 -0.32 -2.16 -16.26
CA GLY A 52 0.03 -3.52 -15.86
C GLY A 52 0.66 -3.60 -14.48
N GLU A 53 1.20 -4.76 -14.13
CA GLU A 53 1.83 -5.02 -12.83
C GLU A 53 3.35 -4.95 -12.94
N VAL A 54 3.97 -4.40 -11.89
CA VAL A 54 5.42 -4.31 -11.76
C VAL A 54 5.86 -4.79 -10.39
N VAL A 55 6.89 -5.64 -10.37
CA VAL A 55 7.55 -6.01 -9.11
C VAL A 55 8.32 -4.79 -8.60
N LEU A 56 8.16 -4.50 -7.31
CA LEU A 56 8.79 -3.34 -6.66
C LEU A 56 10.18 -3.69 -6.13
N VAL A 57 10.30 -4.82 -5.46
CA VAL A 57 11.53 -5.32 -4.84
C VAL A 57 11.61 -6.83 -5.08
N ASP A 58 12.80 -7.35 -5.35
CA ASP A 58 13.05 -8.79 -5.59
C ASP A 58 13.31 -9.56 -4.28
N SER A 59 12.60 -9.18 -3.22
CA SER A 59 12.63 -9.83 -1.91
C SER A 59 11.22 -10.16 -1.46
N GLU A 60 11.06 -11.32 -0.84
CA GLU A 60 9.74 -11.71 -0.30
C GLU A 60 9.34 -10.81 0.86
N VAL A 61 8.08 -10.39 0.87
CA VAL A 61 7.49 -9.65 1.98
C VAL A 61 7.50 -10.50 3.23
N THR A 62 8.01 -9.93 4.31
CA THR A 62 8.13 -10.55 5.62
C THR A 62 6.95 -10.20 6.53
N HIS A 63 6.79 -10.97 7.62
CA HIS A 63 5.81 -10.63 8.66
C HIS A 63 6.12 -9.27 9.31
N GLU A 64 7.40 -8.92 9.44
CA GLU A 64 7.84 -7.67 10.05
C GLU A 64 7.40 -6.47 9.21
N GLU A 65 7.54 -6.56 7.89
CA GLU A 65 7.06 -5.52 6.97
C GLU A 65 5.54 -5.39 6.97
N ILE A 66 4.81 -6.50 7.01
CA ILE A 66 3.33 -6.46 7.13
C ILE A 66 2.93 -5.81 8.46
N ASN A 67 3.57 -6.18 9.56
CA ASN A 67 3.29 -5.60 10.87
C ASN A 67 3.60 -4.10 10.89
N TYR A 68 4.72 -3.67 10.32
CA TYR A 68 5.08 -2.26 10.17
C TYR A 68 3.96 -1.47 9.46
N VAL A 69 3.46 -2.00 8.34
CA VAL A 69 2.37 -1.37 7.59
C VAL A 69 1.08 -1.34 8.39
N VAL A 70 0.73 -2.45 9.05
CA VAL A 70 -0.47 -2.56 9.89
C VAL A 70 -0.43 -1.57 11.06
N GLU A 71 0.72 -1.41 11.73
CA GLU A 71 0.91 -0.44 12.81
C GLU A 71 0.82 1.01 12.32
N GLY A 72 1.39 1.30 11.15
CA GLY A 72 1.34 2.62 10.52
C GLY A 72 -0.07 3.05 10.09
N LEU A 73 -0.97 2.08 9.84
CA LEU A 73 -2.34 2.33 9.40
C LEU A 73 -3.33 2.59 10.54
N GLY A 74 -3.03 2.17 11.77
CA GLY A 74 -3.94 2.28 12.92
C GLY A 74 -5.10 1.27 12.87
N ASP A 75 -6.27 1.67 13.36
CA ASP A 75 -7.42 0.77 13.50
C ASP A 75 -8.06 0.40 12.16
N PHE A 76 -8.23 -0.90 11.95
CA PHE A 76 -9.00 -1.45 10.84
C PHE A 76 -10.48 -1.50 11.22
N ASP A 77 -11.37 -1.12 10.29
CA ASP A 77 -12.80 -1.32 10.47
C ASP A 77 -13.20 -2.81 10.39
N ALA A 78 -14.49 -3.09 10.64
CA ALA A 78 -15.04 -4.44 10.65
C ALA A 78 -14.96 -5.18 9.30
N ASP A 79 -14.65 -4.47 8.19
CA ASP A 79 -14.45 -5.03 6.86
C ASP A 79 -12.96 -5.33 6.58
N ASN A 80 -12.10 -5.28 7.61
CA ASN A 80 -10.64 -5.28 7.50
C ASN A 80 -10.13 -4.16 6.57
N ARG A 81 -10.79 -3.01 6.60
CA ARG A 81 -10.38 -1.83 5.86
C ARG A 81 -9.84 -0.81 6.84
N ALA A 82 -8.56 -0.48 6.70
CA ALA A 82 -8.06 0.74 7.30
C ALA A 82 -8.25 1.86 6.26
N GLY A 83 -9.01 2.87 6.65
CA GLY A 83 -9.03 4.13 5.92
C GLY A 83 -8.00 5.05 6.54
N LEU A 84 -7.17 5.69 5.73
CA LEU A 84 -6.43 6.85 6.21
C LEU A 84 -7.46 7.95 6.50
N GLU A 85 -7.47 8.45 7.74
CA GLU A 85 -8.49 9.40 8.23
C GLU A 85 -8.77 10.48 7.17
N ARG A 86 -10.06 10.69 6.84
CA ARG A 86 -10.54 11.72 5.90
C ARG A 86 -10.21 11.51 4.41
N THR A 87 -9.80 10.30 3.99
CA THR A 87 -9.58 9.94 2.59
C THR A 87 -10.62 8.93 2.08
N LEU A 88 -10.86 8.87 0.76
CA LEU A 88 -11.72 7.84 0.12
C LEU A 88 -10.95 6.53 -0.18
N HIS A 89 -9.67 6.46 0.19
CA HIS A 89 -8.83 5.30 -0.05
C HIS A 89 -9.04 4.25 1.03
N ARG A 90 -9.00 2.99 0.61
CA ARG A 90 -9.43 1.86 1.41
C ARG A 90 -8.36 0.79 1.36
N ILE A 91 -7.53 0.73 2.37
CA ILE A 91 -6.49 -0.31 2.45
C ILE A 91 -7.15 -1.56 2.98
N SER A 92 -7.35 -2.53 2.08
CA SER A 92 -8.06 -3.76 2.38
C SER A 92 -7.03 -4.83 2.77
N ALA A 93 -7.05 -5.25 4.04
CA ALA A 93 -6.24 -6.36 4.51
C ALA A 93 -7.06 -7.65 4.45
N ILE A 94 -6.58 -8.68 3.75
CA ILE A 94 -7.19 -10.01 3.82
C ILE A 94 -6.48 -10.77 4.93
N ARG A 95 -7.05 -10.73 6.14
CA ARG A 95 -6.57 -11.54 7.27
C ARG A 95 -7.00 -13.00 7.07
N ASN A 96 -6.08 -13.95 7.26
CA ASN A 96 -6.45 -15.35 7.39
C ASN A 96 -7.34 -15.53 8.63
N ARG A 97 -8.54 -16.10 8.45
CA ARG A 97 -9.42 -16.53 9.54
C ARG A 97 -8.69 -17.60 10.35
N ARG A 98 -8.07 -17.20 11.46
CA ARG A 98 -8.03 -18.08 12.63
C ARG A 98 -9.32 -17.82 13.39
N GLY A 99 -10.14 -18.86 13.51
CA GLY A 99 -11.30 -18.84 14.40
C GLY A 99 -10.89 -18.64 15.84
#